data_AF-A0A2V9B9Z3-F1
#
_entry.id   AF-A0A2V9B9Z3-F1
#
_cell.length_a   1.000
_cell.length_b   1.000
_cell.length_c   1.000
_cell.angle_alpha   90.00
_cell.angle_beta   90.00
_cell.angle_gamma   90.00
#
_symmetry.space_group_name_H-M   'P 1'
#
loop_
_entity.id
_entity.type
_entity.pdbx_description
1 polymer ?
#
loop_
_entity_poly.entity_id
_entity_poly.type
_entity_poly.pdbx_seq_one_letter_code
_entity_poly.pdbx_strand_id
1 'polypeptide(L)'
;MEEIGSSSQPPSGQLAGGTFAADLTVNMIKVHITSLALTGDAVDVVVSHAQAHADFPQPAGCPALAGTVSGNATIINEQTNPSQLPVVVGFVSIPPQGGHDHQDLDQLSTSLVSGGTSVSDSAGTVLNSGSNSSSFAKAANVCALPVGGVCTVFASAITSQANSASGGGKSSSDPQGTSLIGLSVGGMSVSDNPPPNTTILLPGIGSVTLNEQTCDGGVAPCSGTTSSGIRVRAIHVIVNNPNALGLPQGADVIVGEAHADSSHP
;
A
#
# COMPACT_ATOMS: atom_id res chain seq x y z
N MET A 1 19.86 -15.39 0.48
CA MET A 1 18.43 -15.72 0.55
C MET A 1 17.91 -15.68 -0.87
N GLU A 2 17.41 -16.81 -1.36
CA GLU A 2 16.74 -16.92 -2.65
C GLU A 2 15.26 -17.15 -2.39
N GLU A 3 14.41 -16.33 -3.02
CA GLU A 3 12.96 -16.41 -2.92
C GLU A 3 12.39 -16.60 -4.32
N ILE A 4 11.58 -17.66 -4.48
CA ILE A 4 10.90 -17.95 -5.73
C ILE A 4 9.42 -18.12 -5.41
N GLY A 5 8.64 -17.14 -5.84
CA GLY A 5 7.18 -17.17 -5.79
C GLY A 5 6.59 -17.50 -7.15
N SER A 6 5.49 -18.24 -7.17
CA SER A 6 4.66 -18.37 -8.37
C SER A 6 3.18 -18.39 -8.02
N SER A 7 2.37 -17.80 -8.88
CA SER A 7 0.91 -17.84 -8.78
C SER A 7 0.34 -18.40 -10.08
N SER A 8 -0.64 -19.29 -9.97
CA SER A 8 -1.42 -19.76 -11.11
C SER A 8 -2.90 -19.52 -10.89
N GLN A 9 -3.60 -19.15 -11.96
CA GLN A 9 -5.03 -18.91 -11.97
C GLN A 9 -5.68 -19.68 -13.12
N PRO A 10 -6.96 -20.05 -13.01
CA PRO A 10 -7.71 -20.63 -14.11
C PRO A 10 -7.76 -19.67 -15.34
N PRO A 11 -7.84 -20.21 -16.56
CA PRO A 11 -8.02 -19.42 -17.79
C PRO A 11 -9.16 -18.40 -17.69
N SER A 12 -8.96 -17.23 -18.31
CA SER A 12 -9.99 -16.19 -18.39
C SER A 12 -11.26 -16.75 -19.03
N GLY A 13 -12.38 -16.66 -18.31
CA GLY A 13 -13.70 -17.16 -18.74
C GLY A 13 -14.07 -18.56 -18.23
N GLN A 14 -13.19 -19.25 -17.50
CA GLN A 14 -13.56 -20.51 -16.86
C GLN A 14 -14.33 -20.25 -15.56
N LEU A 15 -15.66 -20.43 -15.61
CA LEU A 15 -16.58 -20.12 -14.50
C LEU A 15 -16.73 -21.26 -13.48
N ALA A 16 -16.11 -22.43 -13.73
CA ALA A 16 -16.06 -23.55 -12.80
C ALA A 16 -14.89 -24.49 -13.12
N GLY A 17 -14.29 -25.10 -12.09
CA GLY A 17 -13.38 -26.24 -12.23
C GLY A 17 -11.91 -25.93 -12.50
N GLY A 18 -11.32 -24.92 -11.85
CA GLY A 18 -9.87 -24.69 -11.80
C GLY A 18 -9.34 -24.60 -10.36
N THR A 19 -8.03 -24.42 -10.19
CA THR A 19 -7.39 -24.21 -8.88
C THR A 19 -6.58 -22.93 -8.95
N PHE A 20 -6.79 -22.03 -7.99
CA PHE A 20 -5.84 -20.96 -7.74
C PHE A 20 -4.73 -21.55 -6.89
N ALA A 21 -3.48 -21.47 -7.34
CA ALA A 21 -2.34 -21.92 -6.55
C ALA A 21 -1.35 -20.78 -6.35
N ALA A 22 -0.87 -20.64 -5.13
CA ALA A 22 0.29 -19.82 -4.79
C ALA A 22 1.34 -20.70 -4.14
N ASP A 23 2.56 -20.63 -4.66
CA ASP A 23 3.72 -21.34 -4.15
C ASP A 23 4.79 -20.32 -3.80
N LEU A 24 5.33 -20.42 -2.59
CA LEU A 24 6.49 -19.67 -2.16
C LEU A 24 7.56 -20.63 -1.67
N THR A 25 8.74 -20.56 -2.27
CA THR A 25 9.92 -21.29 -1.81
C THR A 25 10.97 -20.31 -1.33
N VAL A 26 11.43 -20.49 -0.09
CA VAL A 26 12.50 -19.71 0.52
C VAL A 26 13.67 -20.63 0.84
N ASN A 27 14.83 -20.34 0.25
CA ASN A 27 16.10 -20.97 0.57
C ASN A 27 16.99 -19.95 1.31
N MET A 28 17.24 -20.19 2.60
CA MET A 28 17.99 -19.23 3.43
C MET A 28 19.47 -19.17 3.01
N ILE A 29 20.08 -20.32 2.78
CA ILE A 29 21.46 -20.44 2.30
C ILE A 29 21.47 -21.45 1.14
N LYS A 30 21.84 -21.00 -0.05
CA LYS A 30 22.10 -21.85 -1.22
C LYS A 30 23.56 -21.70 -1.61
N VAL A 31 24.31 -22.78 -1.52
CA VAL A 31 25.73 -22.84 -1.88
C VAL A 31 25.83 -23.59 -3.19
N HIS A 32 26.13 -22.86 -4.26
CA HIS A 32 26.41 -23.43 -5.56
C HIS A 32 27.92 -23.70 -5.65
N ILE A 33 28.32 -24.97 -5.62
CA ILE A 33 29.71 -25.37 -5.70
C ILE A 33 30.03 -25.74 -7.15
N THR A 34 30.77 -24.89 -7.83
CA THR A 34 31.32 -25.20 -9.16
C THR A 34 32.72 -25.80 -9.01
N SER A 35 32.88 -27.02 -9.52
CA SER A 35 34.15 -27.74 -9.69
C SER A 35 34.91 -28.11 -8.40
N LEU A 36 34.48 -29.21 -7.78
CA LEU A 36 35.36 -30.09 -6.99
C LEU A 36 35.81 -31.21 -7.96
N ALA A 37 37.03 -31.16 -8.49
CA ALA A 37 37.60 -32.06 -9.53
C ALA A 37 37.18 -33.55 -9.43
N LEU A 38 37.04 -34.42 -10.45
CA LEU A 38 37.54 -34.55 -11.84
C LEU A 38 36.38 -34.96 -12.81
N THR A 39 35.12 -34.91 -12.35
CA THR A 39 33.93 -35.38 -13.11
C THR A 39 33.03 -34.26 -13.63
N GLY A 40 33.33 -32.99 -13.32
CA GLY A 40 32.70 -31.83 -13.97
C GLY A 40 31.30 -31.45 -13.49
N ASP A 41 30.74 -32.16 -12.51
CA ASP A 41 29.38 -31.89 -12.04
C ASP A 41 29.34 -30.78 -10.98
N ALA A 42 28.46 -29.80 -11.16
CA ALA A 42 28.16 -28.79 -10.16
C ALA A 42 27.25 -29.37 -9.06
N VAL A 43 27.49 -28.98 -7.81
CA VAL A 43 26.68 -29.43 -6.66
C VAL A 43 26.01 -28.23 -6.00
N ASP A 44 24.69 -28.29 -5.85
CA ASP A 44 23.90 -27.34 -5.07
C ASP A 44 23.65 -27.87 -3.65
N VAL A 45 24.01 -27.08 -2.64
CA VAL A 45 23.72 -27.37 -1.22
C VAL A 45 22.78 -26.31 -0.69
N VAL A 46 21.57 -26.70 -0.30
CA VAL A 46 20.59 -25.81 0.34
C VAL A 46 20.56 -26.08 1.83
N VAL A 47 20.89 -25.07 2.64
CA VAL A 47 20.83 -25.11 4.10
C VAL A 47 19.65 -24.26 4.55
N SER A 48 18.61 -24.94 5.04
CA SER A 48 17.30 -24.42 5.42
C SER A 48 16.40 -24.03 4.24
N HIS A 49 15.32 -24.77 4.11
CA HIS A 49 14.31 -24.68 3.06
C HIS A 49 12.93 -24.54 3.71
N ALA A 50 12.13 -23.60 3.24
CA ALA A 50 10.73 -23.46 3.59
C ALA A 50 9.90 -23.36 2.31
N GLN A 51 8.87 -24.19 2.22
CA GLN A 51 7.89 -24.14 1.14
C GLN A 51 6.53 -23.84 1.76
N ALA A 52 5.86 -22.80 1.28
CA ALA A 52 4.45 -22.54 1.53
C ALA A 52 3.68 -22.81 0.24
N HIS A 53 2.61 -23.61 0.35
CA HIS A 53 1.69 -23.90 -0.73
C HIS A 53 0.28 -23.52 -0.27
N ALA A 54 -0.45 -22.81 -1.13
CA ALA A 54 -1.88 -22.60 -0.97
C ALA A 54 -2.58 -22.99 -2.27
N ASP A 55 -3.41 -24.02 -2.21
CA ASP A 55 -4.36 -24.38 -3.25
C ASP A 55 -5.78 -24.01 -2.82
N PHE A 56 -6.47 -23.27 -3.68
CA PHE A 56 -7.89 -22.99 -3.51
C PHE A 56 -8.65 -23.53 -4.72
N PRO A 57 -9.36 -24.67 -4.58
CA PRO A 57 -10.22 -25.17 -5.64
C PRO A 57 -11.31 -24.14 -5.91
N GLN A 58 -11.48 -23.77 -7.17
CA GLN A 58 -12.53 -22.85 -7.61
C GLN A 58 -13.88 -23.45 -7.17
N PRO A 59 -14.60 -22.80 -6.23
CA PRO A 59 -15.91 -23.27 -5.81
C PRO A 59 -16.82 -23.31 -7.04
N ALA A 60 -17.75 -24.27 -7.09
CA ALA A 60 -18.84 -24.22 -8.05
C ALA A 60 -19.52 -22.86 -7.91
N GLY A 61 -19.41 -22.02 -8.96
CA GLY A 61 -19.72 -20.59 -9.00
C GLY A 61 -20.22 -20.00 -7.69
N CYS A 62 -19.36 -19.21 -7.01
CA CYS A 62 -19.80 -18.45 -5.84
C CYS A 62 -21.14 -17.77 -6.18
N PRO A 63 -22.21 -17.98 -5.39
CA PRO A 63 -23.42 -17.19 -5.59
C PRO A 63 -22.98 -15.73 -5.56
N ALA A 64 -23.43 -14.92 -6.52
CA ALA A 64 -23.12 -13.50 -6.54
C ALA A 64 -23.58 -12.92 -5.20
N LEU A 65 -22.62 -12.69 -4.30
CA LEU A 65 -22.91 -12.06 -3.03
C LEU A 65 -23.37 -10.65 -3.36
N ALA A 66 -24.38 -10.19 -2.64
CA ALA A 66 -25.06 -8.95 -3.00
C ALA A 66 -24.19 -7.69 -2.78
N GLY A 67 -23.02 -7.84 -2.14
CA GLY A 67 -22.09 -6.76 -1.85
C GLY A 67 -20.76 -6.86 -2.56
N THR A 68 -19.97 -5.79 -2.46
CA THR A 68 -18.60 -5.71 -2.97
C THR A 68 -17.70 -5.02 -1.96
N VAL A 69 -16.40 -5.23 -2.12
CA VAL A 69 -15.36 -4.49 -1.41
C VAL A 69 -14.36 -3.93 -2.41
N SER A 70 -13.69 -2.84 -2.05
CA SER A 70 -12.50 -2.36 -2.76
C SER A 70 -11.52 -1.90 -1.71
N GLY A 71 -10.23 -2.01 -2.01
CA GLY A 71 -9.21 -1.52 -1.12
C GLY A 71 -7.85 -1.62 -1.77
N ASN A 72 -7.03 -0.60 -1.51
CA ASN A 72 -5.63 -0.60 -1.88
C ASN A 72 -4.82 0.14 -0.82
N ALA A 73 -3.56 -0.24 -0.70
CA ALA A 73 -2.57 0.48 0.08
C ALA A 73 -1.31 0.67 -0.74
N THR A 74 -0.71 1.85 -0.62
CA THR A 74 0.47 2.27 -1.39
C THR A 74 1.44 2.97 -0.47
N ILE A 75 2.72 2.56 -0.44
CA ILE A 75 3.72 3.26 0.38
C ILE A 75 4.17 4.55 -0.28
N ILE A 76 4.49 4.55 -1.58
CA ILE A 76 4.89 5.74 -2.33
C ILE A 76 4.13 5.79 -3.66
N ASN A 77 3.57 6.96 -3.96
CA ASN A 77 3.14 7.33 -5.30
C ASN A 77 3.78 8.68 -5.64
N GLU A 78 4.76 8.66 -6.53
CA GLU A 78 5.56 9.83 -6.90
C GLU A 78 5.38 10.14 -8.38
N GLN A 79 4.80 11.31 -8.67
CA GLN A 79 4.67 11.84 -10.01
C GLN A 79 5.51 13.10 -10.17
N THR A 80 6.70 12.98 -10.74
CA THR A 80 7.61 14.13 -10.96
C THR A 80 7.41 14.83 -12.30
N ASN A 81 6.80 14.15 -13.26
CA ASN A 81 6.53 14.69 -14.59
C ASN A 81 5.19 14.18 -15.10
N PRO A 82 4.20 15.06 -15.38
CA PRO A 82 2.88 14.65 -15.87
C PRO A 82 2.90 13.90 -17.21
N SER A 83 4.00 14.00 -17.98
CA SER A 83 4.19 13.27 -19.25
C SER A 83 4.71 11.84 -19.06
N GLN A 84 5.05 11.44 -17.84
CA GLN A 84 5.55 10.11 -17.49
C GLN A 84 4.55 9.41 -16.58
N LEU A 85 4.68 8.08 -16.49
CA LEU A 85 3.91 7.31 -15.50
C LEU A 85 4.48 7.56 -14.10
N PRO A 86 3.62 7.63 -13.08
CA PRO A 86 4.07 7.76 -11.71
C PRO A 86 4.86 6.54 -11.27
N VAL A 87 5.83 6.78 -10.38
CA VAL A 87 6.57 5.73 -9.69
C VAL A 87 5.74 5.29 -8.49
N VAL A 88 5.32 4.02 -8.50
CA VAL A 88 4.51 3.43 -7.44
C VAL A 88 5.33 2.34 -6.75
N VAL A 89 5.40 2.39 -5.43
CA VAL A 89 6.16 1.43 -4.59
C VAL A 89 5.30 0.97 -3.42
N GLY A 90 5.35 -0.32 -3.09
CA GLY A 90 4.62 -0.86 -1.95
C GLY A 90 3.12 -0.91 -2.19
N PHE A 91 2.67 -1.34 -3.38
CA PHE A 91 1.26 -1.35 -3.77
C PHE A 91 0.64 -2.72 -3.56
N VAL A 92 -0.51 -2.76 -2.91
CA VAL A 92 -1.37 -3.94 -2.75
C VAL A 92 -2.82 -3.58 -3.05
N SER A 93 -3.61 -4.55 -3.48
CA SER A 93 -5.04 -4.35 -3.73
C SER A 93 -5.85 -5.62 -3.57
N ILE A 94 -7.13 -5.48 -3.21
CA ILE A 94 -8.04 -6.63 -3.09
C ILE A 94 -9.03 -6.74 -4.27
N PRO A 95 -9.44 -7.96 -4.65
CA PRO A 95 -10.52 -8.16 -5.61
C PRO A 95 -11.89 -7.71 -5.07
N PRO A 96 -12.87 -7.44 -5.95
CA PRO A 96 -14.21 -7.01 -5.54
C PRO A 96 -15.03 -7.96 -4.65
N GLN A 97 -14.61 -9.22 -4.56
CA GLN A 97 -15.27 -10.27 -3.78
C GLN A 97 -14.56 -10.54 -2.44
N GLY A 98 -13.60 -9.69 -2.07
CA GLY A 98 -12.74 -9.90 -0.92
C GLY A 98 -11.48 -10.68 -1.27
N GLY A 99 -10.65 -10.89 -0.25
CA GLY A 99 -9.30 -11.40 -0.38
C GLY A 99 -8.35 -10.70 0.58
N HIS A 100 -7.06 -10.97 0.42
CA HIS A 100 -6.00 -10.36 1.18
C HIS A 100 -4.79 -10.20 0.28
N ASP A 101 -4.16 -9.04 0.32
CA ASP A 101 -2.92 -8.73 -0.39
C ASP A 101 -1.98 -7.98 0.55
N HIS A 102 -0.69 -8.27 0.47
CA HIS A 102 0.29 -7.88 1.47
C HIS A 102 1.69 -7.74 0.86
N GLN A 103 2.40 -6.70 1.27
CA GLN A 103 3.76 -6.46 0.84
C GLN A 103 4.60 -5.82 1.94
N ASP A 104 5.76 -6.42 2.19
CA ASP A 104 6.82 -5.86 3.02
C ASP A 104 7.97 -5.35 2.15
N LEU A 105 8.59 -4.24 2.56
CA LEU A 105 9.83 -3.73 1.97
C LEU A 105 10.79 -3.38 3.10
N ASP A 106 12.04 -3.85 2.99
CA ASP A 106 13.09 -3.54 3.97
C ASP A 106 13.56 -2.07 3.91
N GLN A 107 13.44 -1.48 2.73
CA GLN A 107 13.85 -0.10 2.47
C GLN A 107 12.98 0.53 1.38
N LEU A 108 12.75 1.83 1.53
CA LEU A 108 12.09 2.66 0.52
C LEU A 108 13.10 3.63 -0.09
N SER A 109 13.15 3.69 -1.41
CA SER A 109 13.94 4.70 -2.12
C SER A 109 13.37 4.98 -3.51
N THR A 110 13.01 6.24 -3.74
CA THR A 110 12.67 6.82 -5.04
C THR A 110 13.49 8.10 -5.23
N SER A 111 13.15 8.94 -6.22
CA SER A 111 13.91 10.16 -6.47
C SER A 111 13.62 11.26 -5.44
N LEU A 112 12.38 11.29 -4.92
CA LEU A 112 11.92 12.30 -3.96
C LEU A 112 11.55 11.74 -2.59
N VAL A 113 11.59 10.41 -2.38
CA VAL A 113 11.23 9.80 -1.10
C VAL A 113 12.24 8.73 -0.73
N SER A 114 12.60 8.66 0.55
CA SER A 114 13.31 7.53 1.13
C SER A 114 12.73 7.15 2.48
N GLY A 115 13.01 5.95 2.95
CA GLY A 115 12.52 5.45 4.22
C GLY A 115 13.14 4.10 4.59
N GLY A 116 12.84 3.66 5.81
CA GLY A 116 13.19 2.34 6.29
C GLY A 116 12.17 1.29 5.89
N THR A 117 11.92 0.35 6.81
CA THR A 117 10.97 -0.73 6.60
C THR A 117 9.56 -0.19 6.40
N SER A 118 8.80 -0.89 5.57
CA SER A 118 7.43 -0.52 5.26
C SER A 118 6.57 -1.73 4.94
N VAL A 119 5.28 -1.58 5.21
CA VAL A 119 4.28 -2.64 5.08
C VAL A 119 3.03 -2.05 4.46
N SER A 120 2.57 -2.65 3.37
CA SER A 120 1.25 -2.40 2.80
C SER A 120 0.41 -3.66 2.94
N ASP A 121 -0.84 -3.48 3.34
CA ASP A 121 -1.78 -4.58 3.54
C ASP A 121 -3.18 -4.14 3.13
N SER A 122 -3.94 -5.03 2.52
CA SER A 122 -5.35 -4.81 2.20
C SER A 122 -6.09 -6.12 2.32
N ALA A 123 -7.21 -6.09 3.06
CA ALA A 123 -8.04 -7.25 3.32
C ALA A 123 -9.51 -6.89 3.12
N GLY A 124 -10.27 -7.81 2.54
CA GLY A 124 -11.70 -7.62 2.33
C GLY A 124 -12.48 -8.92 2.47
N THR A 125 -13.71 -8.79 2.93
CA THR A 125 -14.65 -9.90 3.09
C THR A 125 -16.02 -9.47 2.61
N VAL A 126 -16.69 -10.36 1.87
CA VAL A 126 -18.10 -10.21 1.51
C VAL A 126 -18.84 -11.40 2.09
N LEU A 127 -19.91 -11.14 2.84
CA LEU A 127 -20.80 -12.13 3.46
C LEU A 127 -22.23 -11.84 3.03
N ASN A 128 -23.17 -12.76 3.30
CA ASN A 128 -24.59 -12.56 2.99
C ASN A 128 -25.24 -11.37 3.72
N SER A 129 -24.67 -10.93 4.83
CA SER A 129 -25.23 -9.88 5.69
C SER A 129 -24.42 -8.58 5.70
N GLY A 130 -23.30 -8.54 4.99
CA GLY A 130 -22.44 -7.36 4.95
C GLY A 130 -21.12 -7.57 4.23
N SER A 131 -20.42 -6.46 4.00
CA SER A 131 -19.13 -6.38 3.32
C SER A 131 -18.19 -5.53 4.16
N ASN A 132 -16.94 -5.95 4.34
CA ASN A 132 -15.94 -5.20 5.09
C ASN A 132 -14.63 -5.14 4.31
N SER A 133 -13.99 -3.97 4.27
CA SER A 133 -12.68 -3.74 3.67
C SER A 133 -11.80 -2.96 4.64
N SER A 134 -10.51 -3.30 4.70
CA SER A 134 -9.52 -2.61 5.52
C SER A 134 -8.19 -2.61 4.80
N SER A 135 -7.55 -1.45 4.74
CA SER A 135 -6.27 -1.27 4.06
C SER A 135 -5.36 -0.39 4.90
N PHE A 136 -4.07 -0.72 4.97
CA PHE A 136 -3.09 0.16 5.60
C PHE A 136 -1.75 0.21 4.89
N ALA A 137 -1.09 1.36 5.03
CA ALA A 137 0.27 1.62 4.60
C ALA A 137 1.09 2.13 5.79
N LYS A 138 2.18 1.45 6.12
CA LYS A 138 3.07 1.79 7.24
C LYS A 138 4.48 1.96 6.74
N ALA A 139 5.19 2.96 7.24
CA ALA A 139 6.61 3.15 6.93
C ALA A 139 7.35 3.81 8.10
N ALA A 140 8.60 3.44 8.28
CA ALA A 140 9.50 4.01 9.28
C ALA A 140 10.50 4.99 8.65
N ASN A 141 10.93 5.99 9.41
CA ASN A 141 11.98 6.96 9.05
C ASN A 141 11.79 7.58 7.66
N VAL A 142 10.56 7.97 7.34
CA VAL A 142 10.20 8.53 6.04
C VAL A 142 10.80 9.91 5.87
N CYS A 143 11.44 10.11 4.73
CA CYS A 143 12.04 11.35 4.28
C CYS A 143 11.47 11.69 2.91
N ALA A 144 10.62 12.72 2.82
CA ALA A 144 10.11 13.22 1.55
C ALA A 144 10.74 14.57 1.20
N LEU A 145 11.02 14.75 -0.09
CA LEU A 145 11.76 15.85 -0.68
C LEU A 145 13.13 16.07 0.01
N PRO A 146 14.08 15.12 -0.12
CA PRO A 146 15.44 15.34 0.35
C PRO A 146 16.11 16.45 -0.48
N VAL A 147 16.51 17.54 0.19
CA VAL A 147 17.22 18.65 -0.43
C VAL A 147 18.54 18.85 0.30
N GLY A 148 19.66 18.75 -0.44
CA GLY A 148 21.00 18.88 0.16
C GLY A 148 21.29 17.83 1.25
N GLY A 149 20.64 16.66 1.17
CA GLY A 149 20.76 15.59 2.17
C GLY A 149 19.90 15.78 3.43
N VAL A 150 19.07 16.82 3.47
CA VAL A 150 18.13 17.07 4.58
C VAL A 150 16.70 16.82 4.12
N CYS A 151 15.92 16.12 4.94
CA CYS A 151 14.51 15.86 4.68
C CYS A 151 13.71 17.16 4.84
N THR A 152 13.03 17.60 3.78
CA THR A 152 12.10 18.74 3.89
C THR A 152 10.85 18.32 4.66
N VAL A 153 10.39 17.08 4.48
CA VAL A 153 9.32 16.47 5.28
C VAL A 153 9.86 15.17 5.85
N PHE A 154 9.82 15.03 7.17
CA PHE A 154 10.26 13.85 7.88
C PHE A 154 9.16 13.32 8.79
N ALA A 155 9.08 11.99 8.91
CA ALA A 155 8.27 11.29 9.89
C ALA A 155 9.03 10.07 10.41
N SER A 156 9.11 9.91 11.74
CA SER A 156 9.71 8.72 12.34
C SER A 156 8.89 7.46 12.06
N ALA A 157 7.57 7.56 12.10
CA ALA A 157 6.67 6.49 11.72
C ALA A 157 5.37 7.06 11.16
N ILE A 158 4.87 6.43 10.11
CA ILE A 158 3.55 6.70 9.56
C ILE A 158 2.74 5.42 9.52
N THR A 159 1.44 5.55 9.72
CA THR A 159 0.42 4.55 9.46
C THR A 159 -0.77 5.28 8.88
N SER A 160 -1.12 4.99 7.63
CA SER A 160 -2.40 5.36 7.04
C SER A 160 -3.29 4.12 7.10
N GLN A 161 -4.48 4.24 7.69
CA GLN A 161 -5.42 3.14 7.80
C GLN A 161 -6.78 3.61 7.30
N ALA A 162 -7.39 2.83 6.43
CA ALA A 162 -8.74 3.02 5.94
C ALA A 162 -9.56 1.78 6.28
N ASN A 163 -10.76 1.97 6.82
CA ASN A 163 -11.71 0.91 7.10
C ASN A 163 -13.05 1.25 6.47
N SER A 164 -13.75 0.26 5.94
CA SER A 164 -15.11 0.42 5.40
C SER A 164 -15.94 -0.81 5.71
N ALA A 165 -17.17 -0.59 6.17
CA ALA A 165 -18.14 -1.63 6.45
C ALA A 165 -19.53 -1.25 5.91
N SER A 166 -20.21 -2.20 5.29
CA SER A 166 -21.56 -2.05 4.75
C SER A 166 -22.42 -3.25 5.12
N GLY A 167 -23.65 -3.03 5.55
CA GLY A 167 -24.61 -4.09 5.89
C GLY A 167 -25.77 -3.58 6.73
N GLY A 168 -26.92 -4.27 6.66
CA GLY A 168 -28.12 -3.89 7.42
C GLY A 168 -28.67 -2.51 7.05
N GLY A 169 -28.53 -2.10 5.78
CA GLY A 169 -29.01 -0.82 5.26
C GLY A 169 -28.20 0.40 5.69
N LYS A 170 -26.96 0.20 6.16
CA LYS A 170 -26.01 1.26 6.53
C LYS A 170 -24.62 0.93 6.04
N SER A 171 -23.85 1.98 5.77
CA SER A 171 -22.44 1.92 5.43
C SER A 171 -21.67 3.00 6.17
N SER A 172 -20.46 2.67 6.63
CA SER A 172 -19.56 3.61 7.30
C SER A 172 -18.11 3.31 6.99
N SER A 173 -17.31 4.36 6.86
CA SER A 173 -15.87 4.29 6.69
C SER A 173 -15.16 5.23 7.67
N ASP A 174 -13.99 4.82 8.13
CA ASP A 174 -13.24 5.56 9.14
C ASP A 174 -11.72 5.38 8.98
N PRO A 175 -10.93 6.31 9.53
CA PRO A 175 -9.48 6.23 9.50
C PRO A 175 -8.87 5.57 10.76
N GLN A 176 -9.65 4.82 11.56
CA GLN A 176 -9.20 4.32 12.87
C GLN A 176 -7.96 3.44 12.71
N GLY A 177 -6.88 3.81 13.40
CA GLY A 177 -5.55 3.18 13.25
C GLY A 177 -4.52 4.07 12.55
N THR A 178 -4.95 5.19 11.96
CA THR A 178 -4.03 6.17 11.36
C THR A 178 -3.19 6.85 12.44
N SER A 179 -1.88 6.95 12.21
CA SER A 179 -0.92 7.54 13.13
C SER A 179 0.25 8.17 12.39
N LEU A 180 0.67 9.35 12.84
CA LEU A 180 1.86 10.05 12.31
C LEU A 180 2.71 10.53 13.48
N ILE A 181 3.94 10.03 13.57
CA ILE A 181 4.84 10.23 14.73
C ILE A 181 6.16 10.86 14.29
N GLY A 182 6.68 11.78 15.11
CA GLY A 182 7.99 12.39 14.92
C GLY A 182 8.05 13.25 13.66
N LEU A 183 7.00 14.06 13.44
CA LEU A 183 6.86 14.87 12.25
C LEU A 183 7.75 16.12 12.27
N SER A 184 8.37 16.41 11.13
CA SER A 184 9.04 17.68 10.87
C SER A 184 8.78 18.14 9.45
N VAL A 185 8.43 19.41 9.27
CA VAL A 185 8.13 20.01 7.96
C VAL A 185 8.91 21.33 7.84
N GLY A 186 9.77 21.43 6.84
CA GLY A 186 10.63 22.59 6.63
C GLY A 186 11.58 22.86 7.81
N GLY A 187 11.97 21.82 8.56
CA GLY A 187 12.80 21.93 9.75
C GLY A 187 12.05 22.32 11.03
N MET A 188 10.73 22.50 10.98
CA MET A 188 9.89 22.75 12.15
C MET A 188 9.22 21.46 12.61
N SER A 189 9.34 21.13 13.90
CA SER A 189 8.60 20.01 14.48
C SER A 189 7.10 20.27 14.43
N VAL A 190 6.35 19.25 14.03
CA VAL A 190 4.89 19.23 14.04
C VAL A 190 4.46 18.23 15.12
N SER A 191 3.36 18.52 15.82
CA SER A 191 2.82 17.59 16.81
C SER A 191 2.43 16.27 16.16
N ASP A 192 2.62 15.17 16.89
CA ASP A 192 2.13 13.86 16.50
C ASP A 192 0.62 13.90 16.25
N ASN A 193 0.17 13.09 15.28
CA ASN A 193 -1.24 12.94 14.90
C ASN A 193 -1.95 14.29 14.67
N PRO A 194 -1.48 15.10 13.70
CA PRO A 194 -2.14 16.34 13.37
C PRO A 194 -3.60 16.07 12.95
N PRO A 195 -4.51 17.04 13.17
CA PRO A 195 -5.89 16.92 12.73
C PRO A 195 -6.00 16.54 11.24
N PRO A 196 -7.08 15.85 10.83
CA PRO A 196 -7.28 15.51 9.43
C PRO A 196 -7.17 16.73 8.51
N ASN A 197 -6.51 16.56 7.36
CA ASN A 197 -6.29 17.57 6.33
C ASN A 197 -5.49 18.79 6.82
N THR A 198 -4.49 18.58 7.67
CA THR A 198 -3.60 19.66 8.14
C THR A 198 -2.64 20.06 7.04
N THR A 199 -2.81 21.25 6.45
CA THR A 199 -1.92 21.76 5.39
C THR A 199 -0.89 22.74 5.95
N ILE A 200 0.38 22.53 5.59
CA ILE A 200 1.51 23.39 5.90
C ILE A 200 2.12 23.89 4.59
N LEU A 201 2.32 25.20 4.47
CA LEU A 201 2.98 25.80 3.32
C LEU A 201 4.50 25.64 3.46
N LEU A 202 5.16 25.23 2.37
CA LEU A 202 6.61 25.17 2.25
C LEU A 202 7.08 26.36 1.40
N PRO A 203 7.65 27.41 2.01
CA PRO A 203 8.07 28.61 1.29
C PRO A 203 9.01 28.27 0.13
N GLY A 204 8.64 28.72 -1.07
CA GLY A 204 9.45 28.51 -2.27
C GLY A 204 9.40 27.09 -2.84
N ILE A 205 8.56 26.18 -2.32
CA ILE A 205 8.39 24.81 -2.84
C ILE A 205 6.90 24.56 -3.20
N GLY A 206 6.01 24.69 -2.21
CA GLY A 206 4.59 24.40 -2.37
C GLY A 206 3.89 24.11 -1.05
N SER A 207 3.23 22.96 -0.92
CA SER A 207 2.46 22.61 0.27
C SER A 207 2.54 21.14 0.62
N VAL A 208 2.40 20.85 1.91
CA VAL A 208 2.28 19.51 2.46
C VAL A 208 0.95 19.40 3.18
N THR A 209 0.13 18.44 2.81
CA THR A 209 -1.06 18.06 3.56
C THR A 209 -0.75 16.79 4.35
N LEU A 210 -0.93 16.86 5.66
CA LEU A 210 -0.74 15.77 6.61
C LEU A 210 -2.09 15.18 7.00
N ASN A 211 -2.13 13.85 7.16
CA ASN A 211 -3.34 13.13 7.52
C ASN A 211 -4.51 13.53 6.60
N GLU A 212 -4.28 13.53 5.29
CA GLU A 212 -5.31 13.87 4.30
C GLU A 212 -6.37 12.77 4.31
N GLN A 213 -7.63 13.16 4.50
CA GLN A 213 -8.74 12.23 4.58
C GLN A 213 -9.86 12.71 3.66
N THR A 214 -10.26 11.84 2.74
CA THR A 214 -11.30 12.12 1.76
C THR A 214 -12.30 10.97 1.75
N CYS A 215 -13.57 11.30 1.94
CA CYS A 215 -14.66 10.34 1.72
C CYS A 215 -14.96 10.27 0.22
N ASP A 216 -15.30 9.10 -0.31
CA ASP A 216 -15.63 8.95 -1.73
C ASP A 216 -16.89 9.74 -2.15
N GLY A 217 -17.81 9.96 -1.20
CA GLY A 217 -18.96 10.85 -1.36
C GLY A 217 -18.68 12.34 -1.09
N GLY A 218 -17.43 12.70 -0.76
CA GLY A 218 -16.98 14.07 -0.53
C GLY A 218 -17.44 14.73 0.78
N VAL A 219 -18.21 14.03 1.62
CA VAL A 219 -18.80 14.60 2.84
C VAL A 219 -18.45 13.74 4.05
N ALA A 220 -17.90 14.36 5.09
CA ALA A 220 -17.68 13.73 6.39
C ALA A 220 -18.93 13.81 7.28
N PRO A 221 -19.22 12.81 8.14
CA PRO A 221 -18.51 11.53 8.26
C PRO A 221 -18.75 10.63 7.05
N CYS A 222 -17.75 9.82 6.68
CA CYS A 222 -17.83 8.92 5.53
C CYS A 222 -18.89 7.83 5.79
N SER A 223 -20.13 8.10 5.40
CA SER A 223 -21.28 7.25 5.70
C SER A 223 -22.26 7.24 4.53
N GLY A 224 -23.00 6.14 4.41
CA GLY A 224 -23.97 5.93 3.35
C GLY A 224 -25.00 4.87 3.74
N THR A 225 -25.90 4.55 2.81
CA THR A 225 -26.95 3.54 3.01
C THR A 225 -26.55 2.18 2.46
N THR A 226 -25.93 2.15 1.28
CA THR A 226 -25.55 0.91 0.58
C THR A 226 -24.07 0.86 0.22
N SER A 227 -23.34 1.97 0.36
CA SER A 227 -21.89 2.01 0.19
C SER A 227 -21.26 3.16 0.97
N SER A 228 -19.99 2.99 1.30
CA SER A 228 -19.13 4.04 1.82
C SER A 228 -17.67 3.76 1.48
N GLY A 229 -16.89 4.83 1.40
CA GLY A 229 -15.48 4.79 1.05
C GLY A 229 -14.69 5.89 1.74
N ILE A 230 -13.43 5.59 2.08
CA ILE A 230 -12.48 6.56 2.61
C ILE A 230 -11.09 6.31 2.04
N ARG A 231 -10.42 7.40 1.66
CA ARG A 231 -8.99 7.43 1.37
C ARG A 231 -8.27 8.25 2.44
N VAL A 232 -7.17 7.69 2.94
CA VAL A 232 -6.30 8.30 3.94
C VAL A 232 -4.88 8.35 3.41
N ARG A 233 -4.25 9.52 3.46
CA ARG A 233 -2.83 9.71 3.11
C ARG A 233 -2.10 10.34 4.26
N ALA A 234 -0.95 9.78 4.65
CA ALA A 234 -0.18 10.31 5.76
C ALA A 234 0.48 11.62 5.35
N ILE A 235 1.19 11.63 4.23
CA ILE A 235 1.89 12.80 3.71
C ILE A 235 1.54 12.96 2.23
N HIS A 236 1.03 14.12 1.85
CA HIS A 236 0.79 14.48 0.45
C HIS A 236 1.45 15.82 0.17
N VAL A 237 2.45 15.82 -0.71
CA VAL A 237 3.27 17.00 -1.03
C VAL A 237 3.04 17.40 -2.47
N ILE A 238 2.76 18.67 -2.69
CA ILE A 238 2.62 19.26 -4.02
C ILE A 238 3.68 20.35 -4.18
N VAL A 239 4.52 20.21 -5.20
CA VAL A 239 5.49 21.22 -5.63
C VAL A 239 4.86 22.06 -6.73
N ASN A 240 4.36 23.24 -6.40
CA ASN A 240 3.62 24.10 -7.35
C ASN A 240 4.50 25.21 -7.96
N ASN A 241 5.63 25.53 -7.35
CA ASN A 241 6.50 26.63 -7.77
C ASN A 241 7.84 26.13 -8.34
N PRO A 242 8.38 26.78 -9.38
CA PRO A 242 9.80 26.69 -9.69
C PRO A 242 10.60 27.07 -8.45
N ASN A 243 11.58 26.26 -8.10
CA ASN A 243 12.31 26.39 -6.84
C ASN A 243 13.81 26.31 -7.09
N ALA A 244 14.59 27.02 -6.27
CA ALA A 244 16.05 27.03 -6.36
C ALA A 244 16.69 25.70 -5.94
N LEU A 245 15.89 24.77 -5.42
CA LEU A 245 16.32 23.47 -4.91
C LEU A 245 16.32 22.39 -5.99
N GLY A 246 15.85 22.70 -7.20
CA GLY A 246 15.83 21.79 -8.35
C GLY A 246 14.73 20.73 -8.28
N LEU A 247 13.76 20.86 -7.38
CA LEU A 247 12.60 19.96 -7.34
C LEU A 247 11.74 20.18 -8.59
N PRO A 248 11.24 19.11 -9.24
CA PRO A 248 10.40 19.25 -10.42
C PRO A 248 9.12 20.04 -10.12
N GLN A 249 8.85 21.09 -10.89
CA GLN A 249 7.58 21.80 -10.79
C GLN A 249 6.44 20.87 -11.24
N GLY A 250 5.36 20.84 -10.46
CA GLY A 250 4.24 19.93 -10.67
C GLY A 250 4.46 18.56 -10.06
N ALA A 251 5.54 18.34 -9.28
CA ALA A 251 5.72 17.10 -8.57
C ALA A 251 4.58 16.90 -7.54
N ASP A 252 3.97 15.73 -7.58
CA ASP A 252 2.97 15.24 -6.63
C ASP A 252 3.53 13.98 -5.97
N VAL A 253 3.70 14.05 -4.65
CA VAL A 253 4.33 12.99 -3.86
C VAL A 253 3.40 12.60 -2.73
N ILE A 254 2.91 11.37 -2.77
CA ILE A 254 2.10 10.78 -1.72
C ILE A 254 2.92 9.70 -1.02
N VAL A 255 2.97 9.76 0.31
CA VAL A 255 3.61 8.76 1.15
C VAL A 255 2.62 8.21 2.16
N GLY A 256 2.45 6.90 2.13
CA GLY A 256 1.48 6.14 2.91
C GLY A 256 0.04 6.49 2.51
N GLU A 257 -0.51 5.81 1.52
CA GLU A 257 -1.91 5.89 1.13
C GLU A 257 -2.62 4.59 1.49
N ALA A 258 -3.82 4.70 2.04
CA ALA A 258 -4.74 3.59 2.23
C ALA A 258 -6.13 4.00 1.77
N HIS A 259 -6.81 3.09 1.07
CA HIS A 259 -8.17 3.27 0.60
C HIS A 259 -8.98 2.02 0.90
N ALA A 260 -10.22 2.20 1.33
CA ALA A 260 -11.14 1.11 1.61
C ALA A 260 -12.58 1.52 1.31
N ASP A 261 -13.25 0.69 0.52
CA ASP A 261 -14.67 0.80 0.21
C ASP A 261 -15.39 -0.51 0.47
N SER A 262 -16.67 -0.37 0.79
CA SER A 262 -17.57 -1.50 0.89
C SER A 262 -18.92 -1.09 0.32
N SER A 263 -19.62 -2.06 -0.24
CA SER A 263 -21.02 -1.92 -0.63
C SER A 263 -21.81 -3.15 -0.22
N HIS A 264 -23.05 -2.93 0.22
CA HIS A 264 -24.00 -3.98 0.55
C HIS A 264 -25.42 -3.42 0.51
N PRO A 265 -26.39 -4.11 -0.13
CA PRO A 265 -27.78 -3.65 -0.23
C PRO A 265 -28.57 -3.74 1.07
#